data_AF-A0AA35IZ92-F1
#
_entry.id   AF-A0AA35IZ92-F1
#
_cell.length_a   1.000
_cell.length_b   1.000
_cell.length_c   1.000
_cell.angle_alpha   90.00
_cell.angle_beta   90.00
_cell.angle_gamma   90.00
#
_symmetry.space_group_name_H-M   'P 1'
#
loop_
_entity.id
_entity.type
_entity.pdbx_description
1 polymer ?
#
loop_
_entity_poly.entity_id
_entity_poly.type
_entity_poly.pdbx_seq_one_letter_code
_entity_poly.pdbx_strand_id
1 'polypeptide(L)'
;MPNLEQKEIADNLIERQKLPWKSLNKDEIKAAWYISYGEWGPRRPVHGKGDVAFITKGVFLGLGISFGIFALVRLLANPETAKTMNREWQLKSDEYLKSKNANPWGGYSQVQSK
;
A
#
# COMPACT_ATOMS: atom_id res chain seq x y z
N MET A 1 26.93 0.59 18.71
CA MET A 1 28.32 0.99 18.98
C MET A 1 28.35 2.51 19.14
N PRO A 2 28.96 3.06 20.20
CA PRO A 2 29.16 4.49 20.36
C PRO A 2 29.97 5.10 19.21
N ASN A 3 29.78 6.38 18.92
CA ASN A 3 30.43 7.05 17.78
C ASN A 3 31.97 7.06 17.89
N LEU A 4 32.52 7.18 19.10
CA LEU A 4 33.97 7.15 19.33
C LEU A 4 34.56 5.79 18.93
N GLU A 5 33.97 4.70 19.42
CA GLU A 5 34.41 3.34 19.12
C GLU A 5 34.28 3.01 17.63
N GLN A 6 33.22 3.47 16.96
CA GLN A 6 33.07 3.33 15.51
C GLN A 6 34.22 4.01 14.75
N LYS A 7 34.63 5.20 15.20
CA LYS A 7 35.73 5.95 14.60
C LYS A 7 37.06 5.24 14.82
N GLU A 8 37.34 4.80 16.05
CA GLU A 8 38.58 4.09 16.39
C GLU A 8 38.73 2.80 15.57
N ILE A 9 37.64 2.03 15.38
CA ILE A 9 37.64 0.83 14.55
C ILE A 9 37.83 1.17 13.06
N ALA A 10 37.17 2.21 12.56
CA ALA A 10 37.34 2.64 11.17
C ALA A 10 38.77 3.08 10.89
N ASP A 11 39.36 3.90 11.77
CA ASP A 11 40.74 4.38 11.66
C ASP A 11 41.73 3.20 11.73
N ASN A 12 41.51 2.23 12.63
CA ASN A 12 42.33 1.02 12.70
C ASN A 12 42.28 0.17 11.42
N LEU A 13 41.09 -0.03 10.85
CA LEU A 13 40.91 -0.79 9.61
C LEU A 13 41.56 -0.10 8.41
N ILE A 14 41.53 1.24 8.35
CA ILE A 14 42.22 2.02 7.33
C ILE A 14 43.74 1.80 7.42
N GLU A 15 44.31 1.80 8.62
CA GLU A 15 45.74 1.50 8.81
C GLU A 15 46.09 0.05 8.42
N ARG A 16 45.26 -0.93 8.77
CA ARG A 16 45.46 -2.35 8.38
C ARG A 16 45.42 -2.54 6.87
N GLN A 17 44.59 -1.79 6.14
CA GLN A 17 44.48 -1.88 4.68
C GLN A 17 45.72 -1.41 3.92
N LYS A 18 46.65 -0.70 4.57
CA LYS A 18 47.96 -0.33 3.99
C LYS A 18 48.91 -1.53 3.84
N LEU A 19 48.66 -2.63 4.54
CA LEU A 19 49.44 -3.87 4.49
C LEU A 19 49.01 -4.77 3.32
N PRO A 20 49.80 -5.81 2.96
CA PRO A 20 49.40 -6.76 1.92
C PRO A 20 48.07 -7.45 2.25
N TRP A 21 47.14 -7.46 1.29
CA TRP A 21 45.76 -7.92 1.51
C TRP A 21 45.62 -9.39 1.91
N LYS A 22 46.61 -10.23 1.60
CA LYS A 22 46.65 -11.62 2.05
C LYS A 22 46.87 -11.78 3.56
N SER A 23 47.29 -10.70 4.25
CA SER A 23 47.52 -10.68 5.70
C SER A 23 46.32 -10.16 6.52
N LEU A 24 45.25 -9.73 5.84
CA LEU A 24 44.00 -9.36 6.52
C LEU A 24 43.20 -10.61 6.87
N ASN A 25 42.62 -10.61 8.07
CA ASN A 25 41.70 -11.67 8.48
C ASN A 25 40.36 -11.51 7.74
N LYS A 26 39.63 -12.62 7.52
CA LYS A 26 38.32 -12.63 6.89
C LYS A 26 37.31 -11.72 7.60
N ASP A 27 37.41 -11.59 8.93
CA ASP A 27 36.51 -10.74 9.70
C ASP A 27 36.82 -9.25 9.51
N GLU A 28 38.09 -8.87 9.39
CA GLU A 28 38.49 -7.49 9.04
C GLU A 28 38.00 -7.11 7.64
N ILE A 29 38.08 -8.05 6.69
CA ILE A 29 37.57 -7.84 5.32
C ILE A 29 36.06 -7.62 5.33
N LYS A 30 35.29 -8.44 6.07
CA LYS A 30 33.84 -8.27 6.22
C LYS A 30 33.49 -6.94 6.89
N ALA A 31 34.22 -6.58 7.96
CA ALA A 31 34.01 -5.33 8.68
C ALA A 31 34.27 -4.11 7.80
N ALA A 32 35.41 -4.09 7.09
CA ALA A 32 35.75 -3.03 6.14
C ALA A 32 34.68 -2.89 5.04
N TRP A 33 34.22 -4.00 4.46
CA TRP A 33 33.17 -3.99 3.45
C TRP A 33 31.85 -3.44 4.01
N TYR A 34 31.44 -3.85 5.22
CA TYR A 34 30.22 -3.37 5.84
C TYR A 34 30.29 -1.87 6.20
N ILE A 35 31.44 -1.39 6.70
CA ILE A 35 31.63 0.04 6.99
C ILE A 35 31.55 0.85 5.70
N SER A 36 32.22 0.44 4.62
CA SER A 36 32.25 1.22 3.38
C SER A 36 30.95 1.13 2.55
N TYR A 37 30.28 -0.02 2.55
CA TYR A 37 29.21 -0.33 1.60
C TYR A 37 27.92 -0.91 2.22
N GLY A 38 27.86 -1.11 3.53
CA GLY A 38 26.69 -1.66 4.20
C GLY A 38 25.46 -0.76 4.16
N GLU A 39 24.29 -1.33 4.46
CA GLU A 39 22.98 -0.65 4.50
C GLU A 39 22.79 0.18 5.77
N TRP A 40 23.71 1.11 6.05
CA TRP A 40 23.67 1.99 7.21
C TRP A 40 23.91 3.45 6.80
N GLY A 41 23.60 4.37 7.71
CA GLY A 41 23.80 5.81 7.49
C GLY A 41 23.14 6.28 6.17
N PRO A 42 23.91 6.83 5.22
CA PRO A 42 23.39 7.31 3.93
C PRO A 42 22.77 6.23 3.03
N ARG A 43 23.12 4.95 3.24
CA ARG A 43 22.64 3.81 2.42
C ARG A 43 21.45 3.08 3.02
N ARG A 44 20.86 3.61 4.09
CA ARG A 44 19.68 3.01 4.70
C ARG A 44 18.54 2.94 3.66
N PRO A 45 17.86 1.80 3.48
CA PRO A 45 16.76 1.69 2.53
C PRO A 45 15.60 2.62 2.92
N VAL A 46 14.87 3.11 1.91
CA VAL A 46 13.68 3.96 2.10
C VAL A 46 12.58 3.20 2.87
N HIS A 47 12.44 1.91 2.60
CA HIS A 47 11.55 1.02 3.33
C HIS A 47 12.39 0.05 4.17
N GLY A 48 12.42 0.30 5.47
CA GLY A 48 13.02 -0.59 6.45
C GLY A 48 12.12 -1.78 6.76
N LYS A 49 12.61 -2.64 7.67
CA LYS A 49 11.84 -3.78 8.16
C LYS A 49 10.58 -3.30 8.87
N GLY A 50 9.42 -3.68 8.34
CA GLY A 50 8.11 -3.39 8.92
C GLY A 50 7.35 -2.22 8.28
N ASP A 51 8.03 -1.36 7.51
CA ASP A 51 7.40 -0.17 6.91
C ASP A 51 6.29 -0.53 5.94
N VAL A 52 6.52 -1.52 5.07
CA VAL A 52 5.52 -2.00 4.11
C VAL A 52 4.27 -2.52 4.82
N ALA A 53 4.44 -3.25 5.92
CA ALA A 53 3.32 -3.77 6.70
C ALA A 53 2.55 -2.64 7.41
N PHE A 54 3.27 -1.64 7.93
CA PHE A 54 2.67 -0.45 8.53
C PHE A 54 1.84 0.35 7.51
N ILE A 55 2.41 0.62 6.33
CA ILE A 55 1.74 1.34 5.25
C ILE A 55 0.49 0.57 4.78
N THR A 56 0.61 -0.74 4.58
CA THR A 56 -0.53 -1.59 4.17
C THR A 56 -1.67 -1.53 5.19
N LYS A 57 -1.36 -1.65 6.48
CA LYS A 57 -2.36 -1.49 7.55
C LYS A 57 -2.98 -0.10 7.54
N GLY A 58 -2.18 0.94 7.33
CA GLY A 58 -2.65 2.33 7.22
C GLY A 58 -3.63 2.51 6.05
N VAL A 59 -3.35 1.93 4.88
CA VAL A 59 -4.24 1.97 3.71
C VAL A 59 -5.58 1.31 4.02
N PHE A 60 -5.58 0.08 4.55
CA PHE A 60 -6.82 -0.62 4.88
C PHE A 60 -7.61 0.06 6.00
N LEU A 61 -6.92 0.61 7.00
CA LEU A 61 -7.55 1.43 8.03
C LEU A 61 -8.22 2.67 7.43
N GLY A 62 -7.52 3.38 6.53
CA GLY A 62 -8.07 4.55 5.83
C GLY A 62 -9.30 4.20 5.00
N LEU A 63 -9.27 3.10 4.25
CA LEU A 63 -10.42 2.59 3.52
C LEU A 63 -11.58 2.28 4.48
N GLY A 64 -11.33 1.56 5.57
CA GLY A 64 -12.34 1.24 6.58
C GLY A 64 -12.98 2.48 7.20
N ILE A 65 -12.18 3.47 7.57
CA ILE A 65 -12.67 4.77 8.08
C ILE A 65 -13.51 5.47 7.03
N SER A 66 -13.06 5.52 5.77
CA SER A 66 -13.80 6.19 4.69
C SER A 66 -15.16 5.55 4.43
N PHE A 67 -15.25 4.22 4.40
CA PHE A 67 -16.52 3.49 4.26
C PHE A 67 -17.42 3.71 5.48
N GLY A 68 -16.86 3.70 6.69
CA GLY A 68 -17.60 3.97 7.93
C GLY A 68 -18.22 5.37 7.92
N ILE A 69 -17.42 6.40 7.61
CA ILE A 69 -17.91 7.78 7.52
C ILE A 69 -18.97 7.91 6.42
N PHE A 70 -18.72 7.35 5.23
CA PHE A 70 -19.68 7.39 4.13
C PHE A 70 -21.02 6.76 4.53
N ALA A 71 -20.99 5.59 5.19
CA ALA A 71 -22.19 4.92 5.67
C ALA A 71 -22.93 5.77 6.70
N LEU A 72 -22.23 6.35 7.68
CA LEU A 72 -22.83 7.23 8.69
C LEU A 72 -23.50 8.46 8.06
N VAL A 73 -22.82 9.13 7.13
CA VAL A 73 -23.41 10.26 6.39
C VAL A 73 -24.60 9.82 5.55
N ARG A 74 -24.52 8.63 4.93
CA ARG A 74 -25.61 8.08 4.11
C ARG A 74 -26.85 7.73 4.94
N LEU A 75 -26.69 7.29 6.18
CA LEU A 75 -27.80 7.03 7.10
C LEU A 75 -28.60 8.28 7.47
N LEU A 76 -27.97 9.46 7.41
CA LEU A 76 -28.62 10.74 7.68
C LEU A 76 -29.31 11.35 6.44
N ALA A 77 -29.25 10.67 5.29
CA ALA A 77 -29.93 11.12 4.08
C ALA A 77 -31.46 10.90 4.17
N ASN A 78 -32.18 11.32 3.12
CA ASN A 78 -33.63 11.13 3.04
C ASN A 78 -33.99 9.64 3.26
N PRO A 79 -34.88 9.31 4.23
CA PRO A 79 -35.29 7.92 4.47
C PRO A 79 -36.07 7.32 3.31
N GLU A 80 -36.73 8.14 2.50
CA GLU A 80 -37.50 7.67 1.35
C GLU A 80 -36.62 7.56 0.10
N THR A 81 -36.62 6.37 -0.50
CA THR A 81 -36.04 6.15 -1.83
C THR A 81 -37.04 6.53 -2.92
N ALA A 82 -36.55 6.82 -4.14
CA ALA A 82 -37.43 7.15 -5.25
C ALA A 82 -38.41 5.99 -5.54
N LYS A 83 -39.68 6.31 -5.80
CA LYS A 83 -40.75 5.33 -6.05
C LYS A 83 -40.44 4.35 -7.19
N THR A 84 -39.58 4.75 -8.13
CA THR A 84 -39.16 3.95 -9.29
C THR A 84 -37.95 3.06 -9.02
N MET A 85 -37.30 3.18 -7.85
CA MET A 85 -36.06 2.47 -7.50
C MET A 85 -36.33 1.15 -6.76
N ASN A 86 -37.35 0.42 -7.20
CA ASN A 86 -37.64 -0.96 -6.76
C ASN A 86 -37.68 -1.91 -7.96
N ARG A 87 -37.52 -3.20 -7.69
CA ARG A 87 -37.47 -4.24 -8.72
C ARG A 87 -38.75 -4.33 -9.55
N GLU A 88 -39.92 -4.21 -8.92
CA GLU A 88 -41.23 -4.34 -9.58
C GLU A 88 -41.43 -3.26 -10.65
N TRP A 89 -41.13 -2.00 -10.31
CA TRP A 89 -41.20 -0.88 -11.24
C TRP A 89 -40.21 -1.04 -12.39
N GLN A 90 -38.98 -1.48 -12.09
CA GLN A 90 -37.96 -1.73 -13.11
C GLN A 90 -38.37 -2.84 -14.09
N LEU A 91 -39.00 -3.93 -13.60
CA LEU A 91 -39.54 -4.99 -14.46
C LEU A 91 -40.67 -4.47 -15.36
N LYS A 92 -41.55 -3.60 -14.87
CA LYS A 92 -42.58 -2.95 -15.69
C LYS A 92 -42.01 -1.98 -16.72
N SER A 93 -40.96 -1.25 -16.37
CA SER A 93 -40.20 -0.45 -17.34
C SER A 93 -39.58 -1.34 -18.42
N ASP A 94 -39.04 -2.50 -18.06
CA ASP A 94 -38.48 -3.47 -19.00
C ASP A 94 -39.54 -4.04 -19.95
N GLU A 95 -40.74 -4.35 -19.46
CA GLU A 95 -41.88 -4.75 -20.30
C GLU A 95 -42.21 -3.67 -21.34
N TYR A 96 -42.22 -2.40 -20.92
CA TYR A 96 -42.43 -1.28 -21.82
C TYR A 96 -41.30 -1.14 -22.86
N LEU A 97 -40.04 -1.19 -22.44
CA LEU A 97 -38.88 -1.10 -23.34
C LEU A 97 -38.87 -2.22 -24.37
N LYS A 98 -39.23 -3.45 -23.96
CA LYS A 98 -39.41 -4.59 -24.85
C LYS A 98 -40.51 -4.33 -25.88
N SER A 99 -41.64 -3.75 -25.46
CA SER A 99 -42.74 -3.40 -26.36
C SER A 99 -42.37 -2.36 -27.43
N LYS A 100 -41.27 -1.61 -27.22
CA LYS A 100 -40.75 -0.59 -28.13
C LYS A 100 -39.47 -1.03 -28.85
N ASN A 101 -39.06 -2.29 -28.72
CA ASN A 101 -37.83 -2.83 -29.30
C ASN A 101 -36.59 -1.98 -28.97
N ALA A 102 -36.55 -1.38 -27.77
CA ALA A 102 -35.43 -0.56 -27.33
C ALA A 102 -34.15 -1.40 -27.15
N ASN A 103 -33.00 -0.83 -27.49
CA ASN A 103 -31.67 -1.47 -27.47
C ASN A 103 -31.64 -2.89 -28.10
N PRO A 104 -31.91 -3.03 -29.40
CA PRO A 104 -32.16 -4.31 -30.04
C PRO A 104 -30.93 -5.24 -30.14
N TRP A 105 -29.70 -4.73 -30.03
CA TRP A 105 -28.46 -5.54 -30.06
C TRP A 105 -27.75 -5.60 -28.70
N GLY A 106 -28.16 -4.80 -27.72
CA GLY A 106 -27.54 -4.71 -26.39
C GLY A 106 -28.44 -5.27 -25.30
N GLY A 107 -28.37 -4.66 -24.12
CA GLY A 107 -29.31 -4.90 -23.02
C GLY A 107 -30.22 -3.70 -22.80
N TYR A 108 -31.53 -3.95 -22.66
CA TYR A 108 -32.51 -2.92 -22.29
C TYR A 108 -32.93 -3.00 -20.81
N SER A 109 -32.60 -4.10 -20.11
CA SER A 109 -33.06 -4.32 -18.74
C SER A 109 -32.51 -3.27 -17.77
N GLN A 110 -33.41 -2.72 -16.95
CA GLN A 110 -33.15 -1.68 -15.96
C GLN A 110 -33.06 -2.22 -14.53
N VAL A 111 -33.13 -3.54 -14.34
CA VAL A 111 -33.16 -4.15 -13.00
C VAL A 111 -31.80 -4.02 -12.33
N GLN A 112 -31.73 -3.16 -11.31
CA GLN A 112 -30.54 -2.91 -10.49
C GLN A 112 -30.85 -2.81 -9.00
N SER A 113 -32.13 -2.65 -8.65
CA SER A 113 -32.60 -2.70 -7.27
C SER A 113 -32.90 -4.14 -6.87
N LYS A 114 -32.71 -4.44 -5.58
CA LYS A 114 -33.11 -5.72 -4.99
C LYS A 114 -34.64 -5.83 -4.93
#